data_AF-A0A9E2Q092-F1
#
_entry.id   AF-A0A9E2Q092-F1
#
_cell.length_a   1.000
_cell.length_b   1.000
_cell.length_c   1.000
_cell.angle_alpha   90.00
_cell.angle_beta   90.00
_cell.angle_gamma   90.00
#
_symmetry.space_group_name_H-M   'P 1'
#
loop_
_entity.id
_entity.type
_entity.pdbx_description
1 polymer ?
#
loop_
_entity_poly.entity_id
_entity_poly.type
_entity_poly.pdbx_seq_one_letter_code
_entity_poly.pdbx_strand_id
1 'polypeptide(L)'
;MAISVSEKLRRFYDLFSSDDRILIVINADPDAIASAMAVKRLLWRRVANITISNINIIKRPDNLAMIRLLDVSLVHIDEIDEESFNRFIMVDSQ
;
A
#
# COMPACT_ATOMS: atom_id res chain seq x y z
N MET A 1 1.24 -21.12 -20.07
CA MET A 1 2.39 -21.45 -19.19
C MET A 1 2.33 -20.51 -18.00
N ALA A 2 2.42 -21.01 -16.76
CA ALA A 2 2.34 -20.15 -15.58
C ALA A 2 3.56 -19.21 -15.55
N ILE A 3 3.31 -17.91 -15.43
CA ILE A 3 4.36 -16.90 -15.31
C ILE A 3 5.11 -17.11 -13.99
N SER A 4 6.44 -17.12 -14.02
CA SER A 4 7.27 -17.27 -12.82
C SER A 4 7.07 -16.08 -11.86
N VAL A 5 7.34 -16.27 -10.57
CA VAL A 5 7.22 -15.19 -9.57
C VAL A 5 8.13 -14.01 -9.91
N SER A 6 9.36 -14.29 -10.37
CA SER A 6 10.31 -13.25 -10.78
C SER A 6 9.80 -12.42 -11.97
N GLU A 7 9.15 -13.06 -12.95
CA GLU A 7 8.58 -12.37 -14.10
C GLU A 7 7.32 -11.57 -13.71
N LYS A 8 6.48 -12.07 -12.79
CA LYS A 8 5.38 -11.29 -12.22
C LYS A 8 5.89 -10.04 -11.51
N LEU A 9 6.96 -10.18 -10.73
CA LEU A 9 7.58 -9.06 -10.01
C LEU A 9 8.20 -8.04 -10.98
N ARG A 10 8.85 -8.51 -12.04
CA ARG A 10 9.38 -7.62 -13.09
C ARG A 10 8.27 -6.81 -13.74
N ARG A 11 7.20 -7.47 -14.20
CA ARG A 11 6.04 -6.81 -14.78
C ARG A 11 5.39 -5.83 -13.80
N PHE A 12 5.33 -6.18 -12.52
CA PHE A 12 4.87 -5.28 -11.49
C PHE A 12 5.72 -4.00 -11.44
N TYR A 13 7.06 -4.11 -11.43
CA TYR A 13 7.93 -2.93 -11.45
C TYR A 13 7.83 -2.11 -12.74
N ASP A 14 7.61 -2.74 -13.89
CA ASP A 14 7.45 -2.06 -15.19
C ASP A 14 6.20 -1.16 -15.23
N LEU A 15 5.25 -1.38 -14.31
CA LEU A 15 4.11 -0.51 -14.09
C LEU A 15 4.46 0.71 -13.22
N PHE A 16 5.70 1.11 -12.98
CA PHE A 16 5.97 2.29 -12.15
C PHE A 16 7.12 3.13 -12.71
N SER A 17 7.06 4.44 -12.49
CA SER A 17 8.10 5.41 -12.84
C SER A 17 8.61 6.15 -11.61
N SER A 18 9.79 6.75 -11.72
CA SER A 18 10.44 7.50 -10.62
C SER A 18 9.60 8.65 -10.08
N ASP A 19 8.77 9.27 -10.92
CA ASP A 19 7.97 10.44 -10.59
C ASP A 19 6.58 10.07 -10.03
N ASP A 20 6.27 8.77 -9.93
CA ASP A 20 4.96 8.32 -9.48
C ASP A 20 4.73 8.61 -7.99
N ARG A 21 3.54 9.14 -7.70
CA ARG A 21 3.00 9.38 -6.37
C ARG A 21 1.87 8.40 -6.14
N ILE A 22 2.15 7.40 -5.31
CA ILE A 22 1.34 6.20 -5.20
C ILE A 22 0.47 6.25 -3.95
N LEU A 23 -0.80 5.94 -4.14
CA LEU A 23 -1.74 5.66 -3.07
C LEU A 23 -2.02 4.16 -3.00
N ILE A 24 -1.69 3.53 -1.87
CA ILE A 24 -2.05 2.15 -1.57
C ILE A 24 -3.31 2.17 -0.72
N VAL A 25 -4.41 1.64 -1.24
CA VAL A 25 -5.71 1.61 -0.54
C VAL A 25 -5.97 0.20 -0.03
N ILE A 26 -6.29 0.09 1.27
CA ILE A 26 -6.57 -1.17 1.95
C ILE A 26 -7.79 -1.11 2.85
N ASN A 27 -8.36 -2.28 3.14
CA ASN A 27 -9.17 -2.51 4.33
C ASN A 27 -8.22 -2.92 5.46
N ALA A 28 -8.15 -2.17 6.57
CA ALA A 28 -7.07 -2.29 7.56
C ALA A 28 -7.21 -3.48 8.52
N ASP A 29 -6.99 -4.66 7.94
CA ASP A 29 -6.74 -5.92 8.63
C ASP A 29 -5.23 -6.25 8.64
N PRO A 30 -4.76 -7.14 9.54
CA PRO A 30 -3.34 -7.43 9.67
C PRO A 30 -2.67 -7.86 8.36
N ASP A 31 -3.35 -8.67 7.56
CA ASP A 31 -2.85 -9.19 6.28
C ASP A 31 -2.75 -8.09 5.21
N ALA A 32 -3.77 -7.23 5.14
CA ALA A 32 -3.80 -6.07 4.26
C ALA A 32 -2.71 -5.04 4.62
N ILE A 33 -2.55 -4.75 5.92
CA ILE A 33 -1.51 -3.85 6.43
C ILE A 33 -0.12 -4.42 6.08
N ALA A 34 0.12 -5.70 6.38
CA ALA A 34 1.39 -6.35 6.07
C ALA A 34 1.68 -6.35 4.55
N SER A 35 0.67 -6.62 3.73
CA SER A 35 0.78 -6.61 2.27
C SER A 35 1.05 -5.20 1.72
N ALA A 36 0.39 -4.17 2.26
CA ALA A 36 0.66 -2.78 1.90
C ALA A 36 2.08 -2.34 2.29
N MET A 37 2.55 -2.75 3.48
CA MET A 37 3.93 -2.52 3.90
C MET A 37 4.93 -3.22 2.98
N ALA A 38 4.63 -4.45 2.54
CA ALA A 38 5.47 -5.18 1.58
C ALA A 38 5.52 -4.47 0.23
N VAL A 39 4.39 -4.01 -0.31
CA VAL A 39 4.34 -3.22 -1.55
C VAL A 39 5.12 -1.92 -1.41
N LYS A 40 4.92 -1.17 -0.32
CA LYS A 40 5.69 0.04 0.00
C LYS A 40 7.19 -0.26 0.02
N ARG A 41 7.59 -1.40 0.60
CA ARG A 41 8.98 -1.84 0.68
C ARG A 41 9.58 -2.21 -0.69
N LEU A 42 8.80 -2.82 -1.58
CA LEU A 42 9.21 -3.17 -2.94
C LEU A 42 9.43 -1.94 -3.83
N LEU A 43 8.58 -0.92 -3.65
CA LEU A 43 8.63 0.34 -4.40
C LEU A 43 9.56 1.40 -3.76
N TRP A 44 10.08 1.13 -2.57
CA TRP A 44 11.00 2.05 -1.89
C TRP A 44 12.23 2.36 -2.76
N ARG A 45 12.49 3.66 -2.96
CA ARG A 45 13.57 4.23 -3.79
C ARG A 45 13.38 4.01 -5.29
N ARG A 46 12.20 3.57 -5.74
CA ARG A 46 11.84 3.44 -7.15
C ARG A 46 10.86 4.50 -7.64
N VAL A 47 10.15 5.16 -6.72
CA VAL A 47 9.05 6.10 -6.98
C VAL A 47 9.16 7.30 -6.05
N ALA A 48 8.45 8.39 -6.35
CA ALA A 48 8.60 9.67 -5.65
C ALA A 48 7.98 9.64 -4.25
N ASN A 49 6.75 9.13 -4.13
CA ASN A 49 6.06 9.02 -2.85
C ASN A 49 5.14 7.80 -2.79
N ILE A 50 4.95 7.25 -1.59
CA ILE A 50 4.05 6.12 -1.32
C ILE A 50 3.30 6.40 -0.02
N THR A 51 1.98 6.52 -0.12
CA THR A 51 1.07 6.67 1.02
C THR A 51 0.19 5.43 1.16
N ILE A 52 -0.02 4.95 2.38
CA ILE A 52 -0.93 3.85 2.67
C ILE A 52 -2.20 4.44 3.29
N SER A 53 -3.35 4.06 2.75
CA SER A 53 -4.66 4.52 3.17
C SER A 53 -5.57 3.39 3.57
N ASN A 54 -6.35 3.60 4.63
CA ASN A 54 -7.41 2.70 5.06
C ASN A 54 -8.80 3.28 4.77
N ILE A 55 -9.68 2.43 4.22
CA ILE A 55 -11.08 2.79 3.96
C ILE A 55 -11.93 2.63 5.24
N ASN A 56 -11.61 1.64 6.07
CA ASN A 56 -12.39 1.31 7.25
C ASN A 56 -11.84 2.01 8.50
N ILE A 57 -12.73 2.18 9.48
CA ILE A 57 -12.34 2.57 10.84
C ILE A 57 -11.76 1.35 11.56
N ILE A 58 -10.50 1.45 11.99
CA ILE A 58 -9.78 0.40 12.69
C ILE A 58 -10.26 0.32 14.14
N LYS A 59 -11.13 -0.64 14.44
CA LYS A 59 -11.71 -0.79 15.79
C LYS A 59 -11.04 -1.87 16.64
N ARG A 60 -10.33 -2.81 16.01
CA ARG A 60 -9.73 -3.96 16.71
C ARG A 60 -8.48 -3.52 17.49
N PRO A 61 -8.41 -3.77 18.82
CA PRO A 61 -7.26 -3.40 19.64
C PRO A 61 -5.93 -3.97 19.13
N ASP A 62 -5.94 -5.21 18.62
CA ASP A 62 -4.74 -5.86 18.09
C ASP A 62 -4.20 -5.15 16.85
N ASN A 63 -5.08 -4.72 15.93
CA ASN A 63 -4.69 -3.97 14.73
C ASN A 63 -4.13 -2.59 15.12
N LEU A 64 -4.76 -1.91 16.09
CA LEU A 64 -4.26 -0.64 16.62
C LEU A 64 -2.90 -0.81 17.28
N ALA A 65 -2.70 -1.89 18.04
CA ALA A 65 -1.40 -2.22 18.63
C ALA A 65 -0.35 -2.48 17.54
N MET A 66 -0.69 -3.26 16.51
CA MET A 66 0.19 -3.52 15.37
C MET A 66 0.64 -2.23 14.68
N ILE A 67 -0.29 -1.32 14.38
CA ILE A 67 0.01 -0.03 13.74
C ILE A 67 0.95 0.80 14.61
N ARG A 68 0.68 0.88 15.92
CA ARG A 68 1.49 1.64 16.88
C ARG A 68 2.87 1.03 17.09
N LEU A 69 2.96 -0.30 17.18
CA LEU A 69 4.22 -1.01 17.46
C LEU A 69 5.13 -1.07 16.24
N LEU A 70 4.56 -1.17 15.04
CA LEU A 70 5.31 -1.21 13.78
C LEU A 70 5.49 0.19 13.14
N ASP A 71 5.02 1.24 13.81
CA ASP A 71 5.06 2.63 13.35
C ASP A 71 4.52 2.79 11.91
N VAL A 72 3.36 2.18 11.64
CA VAL A 72 2.76 2.18 10.31
C VAL A 72 2.04 3.52 10.09
N SER A 73 2.54 4.32 9.16
CA SER A 73 1.85 5.55 8.72
C SER A 73 0.66 5.18 7.84
N LEU A 74 -0.54 5.21 8.42
CA LEU A 74 -1.83 4.99 7.78
C LEU A 74 -2.66 6.28 7.83
N VAL A 75 -3.23 6.67 6.70
CA VAL A 75 -4.08 7.86 6.56
C VAL A 75 -5.49 7.42 6.16
N HIS A 76 -6.52 7.88 6.87
CA HIS A 76 -7.89 7.55 6.50
C HIS A 76 -8.23 8.14 5.13
N ILE A 77 -8.98 7.41 4.30
CA ILE A 77 -9.26 7.84 2.91
C ILE A 77 -9.92 9.23 2.83
N ASP A 78 -10.73 9.60 3.81
CA ASP A 78 -11.40 10.91 3.89
C ASP A 78 -10.44 12.09 4.09
N GLU A 79 -9.21 11.84 4.56
CA GLU A 79 -8.17 12.87 4.76
C GLU A 79 -7.27 13.03 3.53
N ILE A 80 -7.51 12.25 2.47
CA ILE A 80 -6.64 12.17 1.30
C ILE A 80 -7.16 13.07 0.18
N ASP A 81 -6.27 13.92 -0.31
CA ASP A 81 -6.45 14.59 -1.58
C ASP A 81 -6.04 13.65 -2.73
N GLU A 82 -7.01 13.09 -3.44
CA GLU A 82 -6.78 12.16 -4.55
C GLU A 82 -5.96 12.79 -5.69
N GLU A 83 -6.07 14.11 -5.91
CA GLU A 83 -5.34 14.83 -6.98
C GLU A 83 -3.82 14.85 -6.75
N SER A 84 -3.39 14.62 -5.51
CA SER A 84 -1.98 14.50 -5.14
C SER A 84 -1.33 13.19 -5.59
N PHE A 85 -2.11 12.22 -6.10
CA PHE A 85 -1.64 10.90 -6.53
C PHE A 85 -1.91 10.67 -8.00
N ASN A 86 -1.01 9.94 -8.67
CA ASN A 86 -1.16 9.59 -10.09
C ASN A 86 -1.29 8.09 -10.33
N ARG A 87 -1.13 7.27 -9.27
CA ARG A 87 -1.22 5.83 -9.36
C ARG A 87 -1.82 5.23 -8.09
N PHE A 88 -2.67 4.24 -8.27
CA PHE A 88 -3.43 3.60 -7.20
C PHE A 88 -3.13 2.11 -7.18
N ILE A 89 -2.88 1.57 -5.99
CA ILE A 89 -2.71 0.14 -5.76
C ILE A 89 -3.75 -0.25 -4.72
N MET A 90 -4.60 -1.22 -5.06
CA MET A 90 -5.55 -1.77 -4.11
C MET A 90 -5.05 -3.14 -3.65
N VAL A 91 -5.02 -3.35 -2.33
CA VAL A 91 -4.53 -4.60 -1.73
C VAL A 91 -5.60 -5.12 -0.77
N ASP A 92 -5.87 -6.42 -0.86
CA ASP A 92 -6.82 -7.13 0.02
C ASP A 92 -8.21 -6.49 0.08
N SER A 93 -8.85 -6.37 -1.10
CA SER A 93 -10.17 -5.75 -1.29
C SER A 93 -11.31 -6.77 -1.39
N GLN A 94 -11.19 -7.94 -0.75
CA GLN A 94 -12.22 -8.98 -0.80
C GLN A 94 -13.36 -8.73 0.18
#